data_AF-A0A2M7X3F8-F1
#
_entry.id   AF-A0A2M7X3F8-F1
#
_cell.length_a   1.000
_cell.length_b   1.000
_cell.length_c   1.000
_cell.angle_alpha   90.00
_cell.angle_beta   90.00
_cell.angle_gamma   90.00
#
_symmetry.space_group_name_H-M   'P 1'
#
loop_
_entity.id
_entity.type
_entity.pdbx_description
1 polymer ?
#
loop_
_entity_poly.entity_id
_entity_poly.type
_entity_poly.pdbx_seq_one_letter_code
_entity_poly.pdbx_strand_id
1 'polypeptide(L)'
;MLSMVLNKRLKILEKFADIKNANSILDIEIGKISEHHQKGDIFRTELNLHTGRNHYRAVCEGSDSYSSIDEAVADLARQVGRDRKKRFAMIKKGGRKLKQMLRRGFRREK
;
A
#
# COMPACT_ATOMS: atom_id res chain seq x y z
N MET A 1 -13.84 18.04 10.53
CA MET A 1 -12.86 17.30 11.36
C MET A 1 -12.40 16.00 10.69
N LEU A 2 -13.33 15.15 10.21
CA LEU A 2 -13.00 13.94 9.42
C LEU A 2 -12.10 14.19 8.21
N SER A 3 -12.41 15.22 7.41
CA SER A 3 -11.63 15.60 6.22
C SER A 3 -10.17 15.96 6.53
N MET A 4 -9.89 16.50 7.71
CA MET A 4 -8.53 16.86 8.12
C MET A 4 -7.72 15.62 8.54
N VAL A 5 -8.36 14.66 9.20
CA VAL A 5 -7.72 13.39 9.59
C VAL A 5 -7.44 12.54 8.35
N LEU A 6 -8.42 12.42 7.45
CA LEU A 6 -8.25 11.76 6.15
C LEU A 6 -7.08 12.38 5.38
N ASN A 7 -7.02 13.71 5.24
CA ASN A 7 -5.91 14.36 4.55
C ASN A 7 -4.53 14.07 5.16
N LYS A 8 -4.41 14.01 6.50
CA LYS A 8 -3.15 13.64 7.15
C LYS A 8 -2.73 12.21 6.84
N ARG A 9 -3.68 11.27 6.81
CA ARG A 9 -3.43 9.85 6.51
C ARG A 9 -3.17 9.63 5.02
N LEU A 10 -3.82 10.37 4.13
CA LEU A 10 -3.60 10.36 2.69
C LEU A 10 -2.17 10.78 2.32
N LYS A 11 -1.61 11.79 2.98
CA LYS A 11 -0.20 12.18 2.79
C LYS A 11 0.81 11.06 3.05
N ILE A 12 0.46 10.07 3.89
CA ILE A 12 1.30 8.89 4.12
C ILE A 12 1.27 8.00 2.88
N LEU A 13 0.08 7.75 2.32
CA LEU A 13 -0.11 6.97 1.10
C LEU A 13 0.57 7.62 -0.11
N GLU A 14 0.53 8.95 -0.22
CA GLU A 14 1.25 9.72 -1.25
C GLU A 14 2.78 9.52 -1.25
N LYS A 15 3.37 9.21 -0.09
CA LYS A 15 4.81 8.91 -0.01
C LYS A 15 5.14 7.48 -0.42
N PHE A 16 4.21 6.54 -0.22
CA PHE A 16 4.47 5.11 -0.39
C PHE A 16 4.08 4.60 -1.77
N ALA A 17 2.88 4.97 -2.22
CA ALA A 17 2.55 4.84 -3.61
C ALA A 17 3.25 6.00 -4.32
N ASP A 18 3.89 5.72 -5.44
CA ASP A 18 4.52 6.72 -6.30
C ASP A 18 3.41 7.50 -7.03
N ILE A 19 2.49 8.10 -6.25
CA ILE A 19 1.19 8.68 -6.67
C ILE A 19 1.41 9.91 -7.57
N LYS A 20 2.66 10.39 -7.71
CA LYS A 20 3.02 11.43 -8.68
C LYS A 20 2.73 11.05 -10.14
N ASN A 21 2.45 9.78 -10.44
CA ASN A 21 1.92 9.41 -11.74
C ASN A 21 0.42 9.71 -11.78
N ALA A 22 -0.01 10.53 -12.74
CA ALA A 22 -1.39 11.03 -12.94
C ALA A 22 -2.50 9.96 -13.06
N ASN A 23 -2.16 8.67 -12.98
CA ASN A 23 -3.05 7.52 -13.15
C ASN A 23 -3.26 6.73 -11.85
N SER A 24 -3.21 7.38 -10.69
CA SER A 24 -3.52 6.73 -9.41
C SER A 24 -4.85 7.23 -8.88
N ILE A 25 -5.75 6.32 -8.53
CA ILE A 25 -7.09 6.60 -8.01
C ILE A 25 -7.21 5.86 -6.67
N LEU A 26 -7.66 6.58 -5.64
CA LEU A 26 -7.91 6.01 -4.33
C LEU A 26 -9.39 6.22 -3.99
N ASP A 27 -10.13 5.12 -3.93
CA ASP A 27 -11.52 5.10 -3.50
C ASP A 27 -11.58 4.73 -2.01
N ILE A 28 -12.42 5.45 -1.27
CA ILE A 28 -12.57 5.33 0.18
C ILE A 28 -14.05 5.19 0.48
N GLU A 29 -14.43 4.07 1.09
CA GLU A 29 -15.78 3.80 1.55
C GLU A 29 -15.76 3.57 3.07
N ILE A 30 -16.61 4.29 3.80
CA ILE A 30 -16.72 4.20 5.25
C ILE A 30 -18.19 3.95 5.57
N GLY A 31 -18.48 2.79 6.15
CA GLY A 31 -19.81 2.36 6.53
C GLY A 31 -19.91 2.05 8.02
N LYS A 32 -21.13 2.14 8.57
CA LYS A 32 -21.46 1.61 9.89
C LYS A 32 -22.23 0.30 9.69
N ILE A 33 -21.76 -0.79 10.31
CA ILE A 33 -22.46 -2.07 10.31
C ILE A 33 -23.26 -2.14 11.61
N SER A 34 -24.59 -2.00 11.53
CA SER A 34 -25.46 -1.93 12.72
C SER A 34 -26.55 -3.00 12.76
N GLU A 35 -26.37 -4.12 12.07
CA GLU A 35 -27.35 -5.21 12.09
C GLU A 35 -26.84 -6.35 12.96
N HIS A 36 -27.35 -6.43 14.19
CA HIS A 36 -27.45 -7.67 14.96
C HIS A 36 -26.25 -8.21 15.76
N HIS A 37 -25.29 -7.38 16.16
CA HIS A 37 -24.29 -7.78 17.17
C HIS A 37 -24.57 -7.11 18.51
N GLN A 38 -24.78 -7.91 19.56
CA GLN A 38 -25.00 -7.48 20.95
C GLN A 38 -23.77 -6.79 21.61
N LYS A 39 -22.83 -6.25 20.82
CA LYS A 39 -21.58 -5.63 21.27
C LYS A 39 -21.16 -4.46 20.36
N GLY A 40 -21.83 -3.33 20.50
CA GLY A 40 -21.32 -2.01 20.07
C GLY A 40 -21.41 -1.69 18.57
N ASP A 41 -21.15 -0.42 18.26
CA ASP A 41 -21.09 0.10 16.90
C ASP A 41 -19.82 -0.44 16.20
N ILE A 42 -19.98 -1.11 15.06
CA ILE A 42 -18.85 -1.54 14.21
C ILE A 42 -18.77 -0.61 13.00
N PHE A 43 -17.61 -0.01 12.81
CA PHE A 43 -17.30 0.81 11.65
C PHE A 43 -16.43 0.02 10.69
N ARG A 44 -16.82 -0.02 9.42
CA ARG A 44 -16.06 -0.66 8.35
C ARG A 44 -15.50 0.40 7.42
N THR A 45 -14.19 0.35 7.19
CA THR A 45 -13.52 1.16 6.19
C THR A 45 -12.96 0.26 5.10
N GLU A 46 -13.26 0.59 3.85
CA GLU A 46 -12.76 -0.05 2.65
C GLU A 46 -11.99 0.95 1.80
N LEU A 47 -10.75 0.59 1.45
CA LEU A 47 -9.86 1.38 0.61
C LEU A 47 -9.49 0.59 -0.63
N ASN A 48 -9.69 1.18 -1.80
CA ASN A 48 -9.27 0.63 -3.08
C ASN A 48 -8.29 1.60 -3.75
N LEU A 49 -7.03 1.20 -3.87
CA LEU A 49 -5.98 1.97 -4.52
C LEU A 49 -5.66 1.34 -5.87
N HIS A 50 -6.09 2.02 -6.92
CA HIS A 50 -5.64 1.76 -8.27
C HIS A 50 -4.39 2.59 -8.53
N THR A 51 -3.31 1.92 -8.90
CA THR A 51 -2.13 2.54 -9.50
C THR A 51 -2.04 2.05 -10.94
N GLY A 52 -1.46 2.83 -11.85
CA GLY A 52 -1.35 2.43 -13.26
C GLY A 52 -0.68 1.07 -13.55
N ARG A 53 -0.11 0.39 -12.54
CA ARG A 53 0.43 -0.98 -12.66
C ARG A 53 -0.24 -2.02 -11.75
N ASN A 54 -0.74 -1.62 -10.59
CA ASN A 54 -1.19 -2.54 -9.53
C ASN A 54 -2.49 -2.03 -8.90
N HIS A 55 -3.29 -2.97 -8.39
CA HIS A 55 -4.47 -2.68 -7.57
C HIS A 55 -4.24 -3.20 -6.14
N TYR A 56 -4.60 -2.40 -5.13
CA TYR A 56 -4.50 -2.77 -3.72
C TYR A 56 -5.84 -2.52 -3.04
N ARG A 57 -6.28 -3.47 -2.21
CA ARG A 57 -7.53 -3.39 -1.46
C ARG A 57 -7.25 -3.64 0.02
N ALA A 58 -7.78 -2.80 0.89
CA ALA A 58 -7.73 -2.97 2.33
C ALA A 58 -9.13 -2.77 2.92
N VAL A 59 -9.57 -3.71 3.75
CA VAL A 59 -10.85 -3.65 4.45
C VAL A 59 -10.60 -3.90 5.92
N CYS A 60 -10.99 -2.96 6.78
CA CYS A 60 -10.80 -3.06 8.22
C CYS A 60 -12.08 -2.66 8.95
N GLU A 61 -12.32 -3.33 10.08
CA GLU A 61 -13.41 -3.05 10.99
C GLU A 61 -12.85 -2.52 12.31
N GLY A 62 -13.47 -1.52 12.89
CA GLY A 62 -13.04 -0.90 14.14
C GLY A 62 -14.22 -0.53 15.04
N SER A 63 -13.94 -0.36 16.32
CA SER A 63 -14.92 0.11 17.32
C SER A 63 -15.38 1.55 17.09
N ASP A 64 -14.60 2.32 16.32
CA ASP A 64 -14.94 3.66 15.88
C ASP A 64 -14.42 3.91 14.45
N SER A 65 -14.93 4.96 13.81
CA SER A 65 -14.55 5.31 12.44
C SER A 65 -13.05 5.57 12.29
N TYR A 66 -12.39 6.18 13.28
CA TYR A 66 -10.97 6.53 13.18
C TYR A 66 -10.07 5.30 13.26
N SER A 67 -10.38 4.36 14.17
CA SER A 67 -9.69 3.08 14.27
C SER A 67 -9.77 2.30 12.96
N SER A 68 -10.98 2.17 12.37
CA SER A 68 -11.14 1.45 11.10
C SER A 68 -10.37 2.11 9.94
N ILE A 69 -10.31 3.45 9.89
CA ILE A 69 -9.55 4.20 8.88
C ILE A 69 -8.04 4.00 9.08
N ASP A 70 -7.56 4.14 10.32
CA ASP A 70 -6.13 4.05 10.62
C ASP A 70 -5.59 2.65 10.29
N GLU A 71 -6.35 1.61 10.61
CA GLU A 71 -6.01 0.23 10.28
C GLU A 71 -6.02 -0.04 8.78
N ALA A 72 -7.07 0.42 8.07
CA ALA A 72 -7.15 0.26 6.61
C ALA A 72 -5.99 0.97 5.90
N VAL A 73 -5.66 2.19 6.32
CA VAL A 73 -4.52 2.96 5.77
C VAL A 73 -3.19 2.24 6.05
N ALA A 74 -3.01 1.73 7.27
CA ALA A 74 -1.79 1.02 7.65
C ALA A 74 -1.61 -0.27 6.83
N ASP A 75 -2.69 -1.03 6.62
CA ASP A 75 -2.64 -2.25 5.82
C ASP A 75 -2.34 -1.94 4.35
N LEU A 76 -3.05 -0.96 3.77
CA LEU A 76 -2.81 -0.53 2.39
C LEU A 76 -1.36 -0.07 2.18
N ALA A 77 -0.83 0.75 3.10
CA ALA A 77 0.56 1.20 3.06
C ALA A 77 1.56 0.03 3.15
N ARG A 78 1.25 -0.99 3.96
CA ARG A 78 2.06 -2.20 4.08
C ARG A 78 2.08 -3.01 2.79
N GLN A 79 0.93 -3.16 2.13
CA GLN A 79 0.82 -3.86 0.84
C GLN A 79 1.66 -3.16 -0.24
N VAL A 80 1.46 -1.85 -0.42
CA VAL A 80 2.22 -1.02 -1.38
C VAL A 80 3.73 -1.09 -1.09
N GLY A 81 4.11 -0.95 0.19
CA GLY A 81 5.50 -1.00 0.62
C GLY A 81 6.17 -2.35 0.35
N ARG A 82 5.46 -3.46 0.53
CA ARG A 82 5.95 -4.82 0.24
C ARG A 82 6.25 -5.00 -1.25
N ASP A 83 5.34 -4.56 -2.11
CA ASP A 83 5.50 -4.69 -3.55
C ASP A 83 6.66 -3.84 -4.08
N ARG A 84 6.78 -2.60 -3.60
CA ARG A 84 7.94 -1.75 -3.90
C ARG A 84 9.24 -2.43 -3.50
N LYS A 85 9.34 -2.95 -2.27
CA LYS A 85 10.53 -3.67 -1.78
C LYS A 85 10.87 -4.88 -2.65
N LYS A 86 9.88 -5.68 -3.03
CA LYS A 86 10.04 -6.85 -3.91
C LYS A 86 10.62 -6.45 -5.26
N ARG A 87 10.08 -5.39 -5.89
CA ARG A 87 10.58 -4.85 -7.17
C ARG A 87 12.04 -4.40 -7.07
N PHE A 88 12.38 -3.60 -6.06
CA PHE A 88 13.77 -3.16 -5.85
C PHE A 88 14.73 -4.34 -5.59
N ALA A 89 14.29 -5.35 -4.83
CA ALA A 89 15.09 -6.54 -4.58
C ALA A 89 15.38 -7.32 -5.87
N MET A 90 14.40 -7.45 -6.78
CA MET A 90 14.58 -8.08 -8.08
C MET A 90 15.59 -7.33 -8.95
N ILE A 91 15.50 -6.00 -9.03
CA ILE A 91 16.45 -5.16 -9.78
C ILE A 91 17.88 -5.34 -9.25
N LYS A 92 18.06 -5.27 -7.92
CA LYS A 92 19.37 -5.51 -7.28
C LYS A 92 19.90 -6.91 -7.57
N LYS A 93 19.03 -7.94 -7.54
CA LYS A 93 19.41 -9.33 -7.86
C LYS A 93 19.87 -9.47 -9.32
N GLY A 94 19.17 -8.83 -10.26
CA GLY A 94 19.54 -8.80 -11.67
C GLY A 94 20.91 -8.15 -11.90
N GLY A 95 21.14 -6.96 -11.34
CA GLY A 95 22.43 -6.27 -11.43
C GLY A 95 23.59 -7.06 -10.81
N ARG A 96 23.36 -7.75 -9.69
CA ARG A 96 24.37 -8.65 -9.09
C ARG A 96 24.73 -9.81 -10.01
N LYS A 97 23.74 -10.43 -10.66
CA LYS A 97 23.97 -11.51 -11.63
C LYS A 97 24.77 -11.00 -12.84
N LEU A 98 24.38 -9.87 -13.43
CA LEU A 98 25.10 -9.28 -14.56
C LEU A 98 26.55 -8.96 -14.19
N LYS A 99 26.78 -8.34 -13.03
CA LYS A 99 28.13 -8.07 -12.51
C LYS A 99 28.97 -9.34 -12.36
N GLN A 100 28.37 -10.44 -11.89
CA GLN A 100 29.06 -11.72 -11.76
C GLN A 100 29.41 -12.33 -13.12
N MET A 101 28.51 -12.24 -14.10
CA MET A 101 28.77 -12.72 -15.46
C MET A 101 29.91 -11.97 -16.12
N LEU A 102 29.90 -10.62 -16.07
CA LEU A 102 30.98 -9.79 -16.61
C LEU A 102 32.33 -10.14 -15.96
N ARG A 103 32.39 -10.21 -14.62
CA ARG A 103 33.62 -10.59 -13.90
C ARG A 103 34.15 -11.98 -14.27
N ARG A 104 33.26 -12.93 -14.60
CA ARG A 104 33.65 -14.28 -15.05
C ARG A 104 34.12 -14.29 -16.50
N GLY A 105 33.49 -13.49 -17.38
CA GLY A 105 33.93 -13.30 -18.77
C GLY A 105 35.34 -12.70 -18.84
N PHE A 106 35.57 -11.58 -18.15
CA PHE A 106 36.88 -10.93 -18.09
C PHE A 106 38.00 -11.77 -17.42
N ARG A 107 37.65 -12.81 -16.66
CA ARG A 107 38.64 -13.73 -16.04
C ARG A 107 39.06 -14.88 -16.95
N ARG A 108 38.37 -15.10 -18.09
CA ARG A 108 38.68 -16.17 -19.06
C ARG A 108 39.63 -15.72 -20.18
N GLU A 109 39.86 -14.41 -20.34
CA GLU A 109 40.82 -13.82 -21.29
C GLU A 109 42.22 -13.58 -20.68
N LYS A 110 42.50 -14.14 -19.50
CA LYS A 110 43.85 -14.16 -18.89
C LYS A 110 44.33 -15.58 -18.70
#